data_AF-X1G5E8-F1
#
_entry.id   AF-X1G5E8-F1
#
_cell.length_a   1.000
_cell.length_b   1.000
_cell.length_c   1.000
_cell.angle_alpha   90.00
_cell.angle_beta   90.00
_cell.angle_gamma   90.00
#
_symmetry.space_group_name_H-M   'P 1'
#
loop_
_entity.id
_entity.type
_entity.pdbx_description
1 polymer ?
#
loop_
_entity_poly.entity_id
_entity_poly.type
_entity_poly.pdbx_seq_one_letter_code
_entity_poly.pdbx_strand_id
1 'polypeptide(L)'
;MATIYGLKPMFQALLRPVAKALAEADLTANAVTVAALLLSIAQGAWIAFDPTSSLPLLVLPLTLFIRIALNAIDGLMAKEHDLASPEGAVLNELCDVMADAALYLPFAF
;
A
#
# COMPACT_ATOMS: atom_id res chain seq x y z
N MET A 1 -7.49 26.03 -5.83
CA MET A 1 -7.83 26.05 -4.40
C MET A 1 -7.66 24.63 -3.89
N ALA A 2 -6.83 24.39 -2.87
CA ALA A 2 -6.67 23.05 -2.32
C ALA A 2 -7.97 22.67 -1.58
N THR A 3 -8.75 21.78 -2.18
CA THR A 3 -9.91 21.16 -1.55
C THR A 3 -9.56 19.71 -1.22
N ILE A 4 -10.31 19.07 -0.32
CA ILE A 4 -10.10 17.65 0.02
C ILE A 4 -10.13 16.77 -1.25
N TYR A 5 -10.97 17.12 -2.23
CA TYR A 5 -11.04 16.46 -3.53
C TYR A 5 -9.78 16.63 -4.39
N GLY A 6 -8.99 17.69 -4.18
CA GLY A 6 -7.73 17.94 -4.88
C GLY A 6 -6.52 17.21 -4.30
N LEU A 7 -6.60 16.72 -3.05
CA LEU A 7 -5.48 16.04 -2.39
C LEU A 7 -5.12 14.73 -3.10
N LYS A 8 -6.12 13.91 -3.46
CA LYS A 8 -5.90 12.65 -4.16
C LYS A 8 -5.15 12.82 -5.49
N PRO A 9 -5.60 13.67 -6.44
CA PRO A 9 -4.88 13.86 -7.70
C PRO A 9 -3.50 14.51 -7.51
N MET A 10 -3.31 15.38 -6.52
CA MET A 10 -1.99 15.95 -6.20
C MET A 10 -1.02 14.88 -5.67
N PHE A 11 -1.48 14.01 -4.77
CA PHE A 11 -0.70 12.90 -4.24
C PHE A 11 -0.34 11.91 -5.35
N GLN A 12 -1.30 11.56 -6.20
CA GLN A 12 -1.04 10.71 -7.37
C GLN A 12 -0.06 11.35 -8.35
N ALA A 13 -0.14 12.66 -8.58
CA ALA A 13 0.82 13.38 -9.41
C ALA A 13 2.26 13.30 -8.87
N LEU A 14 2.43 13.30 -7.54
CA LEU A 14 3.73 13.11 -6.90
C LEU A 14 4.29 11.69 -7.11
N LEU A 15 3.42 10.68 -7.16
CA LEU A 15 3.80 9.26 -7.28
C LEU A 15 3.93 8.76 -8.72
N ARG A 16 3.32 9.45 -9.69
CA ARG A 16 3.43 9.14 -11.13
C ARG A 16 4.85 8.87 -11.63
N PRO A 17 5.89 9.67 -11.33
CA PRO A 17 7.24 9.37 -11.80
C PRO A 17 7.75 8.03 -11.27
N VAL A 18 7.38 7.65 -10.04
CA VAL A 18 7.74 6.35 -9.46
C VAL A 18 6.98 5.22 -10.16
N ALA A 19 5.66 5.37 -10.33
CA ALA A 19 4.84 4.39 -11.05
C ALA A 19 5.37 4.14 -12.47
N LYS A 20 5.73 5.22 -13.18
CA LYS A 20 6.35 5.15 -14.51
C LYS A 20 7.68 4.40 -14.48
N ALA A 21 8.58 4.73 -13.54
CA ALA A 21 9.88 4.08 -13.45
C ALA A 21 9.76 2.58 -13.15
N LEU A 22 8.79 2.17 -12.33
CA LEU A 22 8.53 0.76 -12.06
C LEU A 22 7.97 0.04 -13.29
N ALA A 23 7.04 0.67 -14.02
CA ALA A 23 6.49 0.10 -15.25
C ALA A 23 7.56 -0.03 -16.36
N GLU A 24 8.46 0.96 -16.49
CA GLU A 24 9.61 0.90 -17.40
C GLU A 24 10.65 -0.17 -16.99
N ALA A 25 10.62 -0.62 -15.74
CA ALA A 25 11.43 -1.73 -15.24
C ALA A 25 10.73 -3.11 -15.32
N ASP A 26 9.66 -3.22 -16.12
CA ASP A 26 8.85 -4.43 -16.31
C ASP A 26 8.24 -5.00 -15.00
N LEU A 27 8.08 -4.16 -13.97
CA LEU A 27 7.36 -4.55 -12.75
C LEU A 27 5.85 -4.48 -12.99
N THR A 28 5.12 -5.45 -12.44
CA THR A 28 3.66 -5.50 -12.53
C THR A 28 3.01 -4.72 -11.38
N ALA A 29 1.79 -4.20 -11.60
CA ALA A 29 0.98 -3.60 -10.53
C ALA A 29 0.79 -4.58 -9.36
N ASN A 30 0.55 -5.86 -9.67
CA ASN A 30 0.41 -6.93 -8.69
C ASN A 30 1.63 -7.09 -7.77
N ALA A 31 2.85 -6.86 -8.27
CA ALA A 31 4.05 -6.91 -7.44
C ALA A 31 4.06 -5.80 -6.39
N VAL A 32 3.58 -4.60 -6.74
CA VAL A 32 3.44 -3.46 -5.83
C VAL A 32 2.37 -3.74 -4.77
N THR A 33 1.21 -4.29 -5.18
CA THR A 33 0.16 -4.75 -4.27
C THR A 33 0.67 -5.77 -3.26
N VAL A 34 1.43 -6.78 -3.71
CA VAL A 34 2.02 -7.79 -2.82
C VAL A 34 3.05 -7.16 -1.87
N ALA A 35 3.84 -6.20 -2.33
CA ALA A 35 4.78 -5.47 -1.46
C ALA A 35 4.06 -4.70 -0.34
N ALA A 36 2.91 -4.07 -0.65
CA ALA A 36 2.07 -3.39 0.34
C ALA A 36 1.51 -4.38 1.39
N LEU A 37 1.09 -5.57 0.96
CA LEU A 37 0.65 -6.65 1.84
C LEU A 37 1.80 -7.12 2.76
N LEU A 38 2.97 -7.42 2.19
CA LEU A 38 4.14 -7.88 2.96
C LEU A 38 4.60 -6.85 3.99
N LEU A 39 4.61 -5.57 3.62
CA LEU A 39 4.89 -4.47 4.54
C LEU A 39 3.90 -4.45 5.73
N SER A 40 2.61 -4.61 5.43
CA SER A 40 1.54 -4.64 6.45
C SER A 40 1.66 -5.84 7.38
N ILE A 41 1.97 -7.03 6.84
CA ILE A 41 2.22 -8.24 7.62
C ILE A 41 3.44 -8.07 8.52
N ALA A 42 4.55 -7.53 8.00
CA ALA A 42 5.76 -7.32 8.77
C ALA A 42 5.52 -6.36 9.94
N GLN A 43 4.80 -5.26 9.72
CA GLN A 43 4.44 -4.32 10.76
C GLN A 43 3.49 -4.94 11.80
N GLY A 44 2.47 -5.67 11.36
CA GLY A 44 1.55 -6.37 12.26
C GLY A 44 2.26 -7.42 13.13
N ALA A 45 3.12 -8.23 12.52
CA ALA A 45 3.95 -9.19 13.22
C ALA A 45 4.87 -8.52 14.25
N TRP A 46 5.47 -7.37 13.90
CA TRP A 46 6.31 -6.63 14.84
C TRP A 46 5.54 -6.13 16.05
N ILE A 47 4.32 -5.62 15.87
CA ILE A 47 3.43 -5.24 16.99
C ILE A 47 3.11 -6.46 17.86
N ALA A 48 2.83 -7.62 17.25
CA ALA A 48 2.48 -8.84 17.99
C ALA A 48 3.66 -9.43 18.79
N PHE A 49 4.89 -9.34 18.28
CA PHE A 49 6.08 -9.90 18.95
C PHE A 49 6.68 -9.00 20.03
N ASP A 50 6.38 -7.69 20.02
CA ASP A 50 6.89 -6.74 21.01
C ASP A 50 5.78 -5.84 21.59
N PRO A 51 4.77 -6.44 22.27
CA PRO A 51 3.57 -5.73 22.71
C PRO A 51 3.84 -4.69 23.81
N THR A 52 4.97 -4.80 24.51
CA THR A 52 5.37 -3.84 25.56
C THR A 52 6.08 -2.61 25.03
N SER A 53 6.53 -2.64 23.77
CA SER A 53 7.27 -1.54 23.16
C SER A 53 6.34 -0.56 22.46
N SER A 54 6.60 0.73 22.64
CA SER A 54 5.90 1.79 21.90
C SER A 54 6.48 2.00 20.50
N LEU A 55 7.66 1.45 20.20
CA LEU A 55 8.35 1.70 18.93
C LEU A 55 7.57 1.19 17.71
N PRO A 56 7.03 -0.06 17.69
CA PRO A 56 6.21 -0.52 16.57
C PRO A 56 5.02 0.41 16.33
N LEU A 57 4.37 0.89 17.39
CA LEU A 57 3.22 1.79 17.31
C LEU A 57 3.61 3.19 16.78
N LEU A 58 4.80 3.68 17.12
CA LEU A 58 5.32 4.95 16.60
C LEU A 58 5.70 4.86 15.11
N VAL A 59 6.10 3.69 14.63
CA VAL A 59 6.41 3.43 13.20
C VAL A 59 5.13 3.18 12.38
N LEU A 60 4.02 2.78 13.01
CA LEU A 60 2.77 2.45 12.33
C LEU A 60 2.25 3.57 11.40
N PRO A 61 2.21 4.87 11.78
CA PRO A 61 1.77 5.94 10.88
C PRO A 61 2.61 6.03 9.61
N LEU A 62 3.93 5.82 9.71
CA LEU A 62 4.82 5.80 8.56
C LEU A 62 4.51 4.60 7.65
N THR A 63 4.28 3.43 8.25
CA THR A 63 3.91 2.21 7.51
C THR A 63 2.59 2.42 6.74
N LEU A 64 1.57 2.96 7.41
CA LEU A 64 0.28 3.28 6.78
C LEU A 64 0.44 4.29 5.65
N PHE A 65 1.27 5.32 5.83
CA PHE A 65 1.55 6.29 4.79
C PHE A 65 2.22 5.65 3.56
N ILE A 66 3.23 4.81 3.78
CA ILE A 66 3.90 4.07 2.70
C ILE A 66 2.91 3.14 2.00
N ARG A 67 2.06 2.42 2.75
CA ARG A 67 1.03 1.55 2.18
C ARG A 67 0.06 2.32 1.27
N ILE A 68 -0.45 3.47 1.73
CA ILE A 68 -1.32 4.33 0.92
C ILE A 68 -0.60 4.78 -0.37
N ALA A 69 0.71 5.02 -0.32
CA ALA A 69 1.52 5.33 -1.49
C ALA A 69 1.63 4.13 -2.45
N LEU A 70 1.90 2.93 -1.94
CA LEU A 70 2.01 1.71 -2.75
C LEU A 70 0.67 1.37 -3.44
N ASN A 71 -0.46 1.45 -2.72
CA ASN A 71 -1.81 1.27 -3.27
C ASN A 71 -2.24 2.40 -4.24
N ALA A 72 -1.54 3.54 -4.24
CA ALA A 72 -1.75 4.57 -5.24
C ALA A 72 -0.89 4.29 -6.48
N ILE A 73 0.32 3.77 -6.29
CA ILE A 73 1.24 3.40 -7.36
C ILE A 73 0.68 2.23 -8.17
N ASP A 74 0.19 1.16 -7.54
CA ASP A 74 -0.36 0.01 -8.27
C ASP A 74 -1.58 0.40 -9.14
N GLY A 75 -2.47 1.25 -8.64
CA GLY A 75 -3.62 1.77 -9.36
C GLY A 75 -3.22 2.71 -10.50
N LEU A 76 -2.15 3.50 -10.32
CA LEU A 76 -1.57 4.29 -11.41
C LEU A 76 -0.95 3.41 -12.48
N MET A 77 -0.21 2.36 -12.09
CA MET A 77 0.37 1.37 -13.00
C MET A 77 -0.72 0.63 -13.79
N ALA A 78 -1.75 0.14 -13.11
CA ALA A 78 -2.88 -0.54 -13.75
C ALA A 78 -3.59 0.36 -14.77
N LYS A 79 -3.81 1.63 -14.44
CA LYS A 79 -4.60 2.56 -15.26
C LYS A 79 -3.81 3.24 -16.38
N GLU A 80 -2.57 3.64 -16.13
CA GLU A 80 -1.79 4.48 -17.04
C GLU A 80 -0.79 3.68 -17.90
N HIS A 81 -0.54 2.40 -17.58
CA HIS A 81 0.41 1.54 -18.29
C HIS A 81 -0.22 0.25 -18.85
N ASP A 82 -1.54 0.22 -19.05
CA ASP A 82 -2.28 -0.92 -19.61
C ASP A 82 -2.08 -2.26 -18.84
N LEU A 83 -1.80 -2.18 -17.54
CA LEU A 83 -1.62 -3.34 -16.65
C LEU A 83 -2.89 -3.78 -15.93
N ALA A 84 -4.04 -3.16 -16.23
CA ALA A 84 -5.31 -3.51 -15.62
C ALA A 84 -5.81 -4.89 -16.07
N SER A 85 -6.18 -5.73 -15.09
CA SER A 85 -6.78 -7.05 -15.33
C SER A 85 -7.85 -7.35 -14.26
N PRO A 86 -8.89 -8.15 -14.59
CA PRO A 86 -9.86 -8.59 -13.60
C PRO A 86 -9.22 -9.36 -12.44
N GLU A 87 -8.21 -10.19 -12.73
CA GLU A 87 -7.49 -10.96 -11.72
C GLU A 87 -6.67 -10.06 -10.81
N GLY A 88 -6.02 -9.04 -11.37
CA GLY A 88 -5.28 -8.03 -10.60
C GLY A 88 -6.20 -7.22 -9.68
N ALA A 89 -7.40 -6.87 -10.14
CA ALA A 89 -8.39 -6.19 -9.30
C ALA A 89 -8.83 -7.07 -8.12
N VAL A 90 -9.11 -8.35 -8.35
CA VAL A 90 -9.45 -9.31 -7.27
C VAL A 90 -8.28 -9.48 -6.30
N LEU A 91 -7.06 -9.61 -6.81
CA LEU A 91 -5.86 -9.70 -5.98
C LEU A 91 -5.71 -8.47 -5.09
N ASN A 92 -5.89 -7.27 -5.64
CA ASN A 92 -5.78 -6.02 -4.88
C ASN A 92 -6.78 -5.95 -3.72
N GLU A 93 -8.06 -6.22 -3.99
CA GLU A 93 -9.09 -6.23 -2.95
C GLU A 93 -8.80 -7.27 -1.85
N LEU A 94 -8.35 -8.48 -2.23
CA LEU A 94 -7.96 -9.49 -1.25
C LEU A 94 -6.75 -9.07 -0.41
N CYS A 95 -5.71 -8.53 -1.05
CA CYS A 95 -4.52 -8.06 -0.37
C CYS A 95 -4.83 -6.90 0.58
N ASP A 96 -5.75 -6.00 0.23
CA ASP A 96 -6.15 -4.90 1.11
C ASP A 96 -6.86 -5.40 2.37
N VAL A 97 -7.79 -6.33 2.24
CA VAL A 97 -8.46 -6.96 3.39
C VAL A 97 -7.46 -7.71 4.27
N MET A 98 -6.54 -8.46 3.65
CA MET A 98 -5.50 -9.20 4.39
C MET A 98 -4.51 -8.25 5.10
N ALA A 99 -4.14 -7.14 4.47
CA ALA A 99 -3.26 -6.14 5.06
C ALA A 99 -3.91 -5.47 6.27
N ASP A 100 -5.19 -5.10 6.16
CA ASP A 100 -5.96 -4.55 7.28
C ASP A 100 -6.04 -5.56 8.43
N ALA A 101 -6.40 -6.81 8.13
CA ALA A 101 -6.44 -7.88 9.12
C ALA A 101 -5.09 -8.06 9.82
N ALA A 102 -3.98 -8.07 9.08
CA ALA A 102 -2.65 -8.23 9.65
C ALA A 102 -2.25 -7.07 10.59
N LEU A 103 -2.67 -5.85 10.29
CA LEU A 103 -2.39 -4.67 11.11
C LEU A 103 -3.30 -4.58 12.35
N TYR A 104 -4.54 -5.06 12.26
CA TYR A 104 -5.51 -4.98 13.37
C TYR A 104 -5.44 -6.18 14.32
N LEU A 105 -5.14 -7.39 13.83
CA LEU A 105 -5.13 -8.61 14.63
C LEU A 105 -4.25 -8.55 15.90
N PRO A 106 -3.05 -7.92 15.89
CA PRO A 106 -2.22 -7.79 17.09
C PRO A 106 -2.89 -7.04 18.25
N PHE A 107 -3.90 -6.22 17.98
CA PHE A 107 -4.63 -5.46 19.00
C PHE A 107 -5.84 -6.23 19.58
N ALA A 108 -6.14 -7.42 19.06
CA ALA A 108 -7.25 -8.25 19.52
C ALA A 108 -6.87 -9.17 20.71
N PHE A 109 -5.59 -9.27 21.05
CA PHE A 109 -5.03 -10.12 22.10
C PHE A 109 -4.09 -9.32 23.00
#